data_AF-A0AAE1JVD7-F1
#
_entry.id   AF-A0AAE1JVD7-F1
#
_cell.length_a   1.000
_cell.length_b   1.000
_cell.length_c   1.000
_cell.angle_alpha   90.00
_cell.angle_beta   90.00
_cell.angle_gamma   90.00
#
_symmetry.space_group_name_H-M   'P 1'
#
loop_
_entity.id
_entity.type
_entity.pdbx_description
1 polymer ?
#
loop_
_entity_poly.entity_id
_entity_poly.type
_entity_poly.pdbx_seq_one_letter_code
_entity_poly.pdbx_strand_id
1 'polypeptide(L)'
;MEVPESLSRERKVSAVYSSDLKRAYETAQIIATKCGLLEVVIDPDLRERHLGVLRGMSRREAPKTNPTAFEAMDRGQEIPGGGESVDQLSE
;
A
#
# COMPACT_ATOMS: atom_id res chain seq x y z
N MET A 1 11.29 -20.43 0.37
CA MET A 1 12.27 -19.38 0.73
C MET A 1 11.45 -18.17 1.12
N GLU A 2 11.66 -17.58 2.29
CA GLU A 2 10.89 -16.38 2.68
C GLU A 2 11.51 -15.14 2.02
N VAL A 3 10.70 -14.12 1.82
CA VAL A 3 11.09 -12.87 1.11
C VAL A 3 12.37 -12.24 1.69
N PRO A 4 12.54 -12.13 3.02
CA PRO A 4 13.74 -11.52 3.60
C PRO A 4 15.04 -12.28 3.27
N GLU A 5 15.03 -13.62 3.23
CA GLU A 5 16.25 -14.38 2.93
C GLU A 5 16.62 -14.38 1.45
N SER A 6 15.68 -14.15 0.53
CA SER A 6 16.03 -13.94 -0.89
C SER A 6 16.72 -12.59 -1.07
N LEU A 7 16.13 -11.52 -0.51
CA LEU A 7 16.63 -10.16 -0.65
C LEU A 7 18.06 -9.98 -0.10
N SER A 8 18.35 -10.54 1.07
CA SER A 8 19.68 -10.39 1.70
C SER A 8 20.78 -11.16 0.97
N ARG A 9 20.44 -12.21 0.22
CA ARG A 9 21.41 -13.05 -0.50
C ARG A 9 21.71 -12.56 -1.90
N GLU A 10 20.73 -11.97 -2.58
CA GLU A 10 20.86 -11.58 -3.98
C GLU A 10 21.51 -10.20 -4.14
N ARG A 11 21.25 -9.27 -3.21
CA ARG A 11 21.77 -7.89 -3.29
C ARG A 11 22.01 -7.28 -1.92
N LYS A 12 23.04 -6.44 -1.81
CA LYS A 12 23.24 -5.60 -0.61
C LYS A 12 22.19 -4.49 -0.58
N VAL A 13 21.17 -4.67 0.24
CA VAL A 13 20.16 -3.64 0.52
C VAL A 13 20.81 -2.51 1.30
N SER A 14 20.66 -1.27 0.82
CA SER A 14 21.23 -0.08 1.47
C SER A 14 20.21 0.71 2.30
N ALA A 15 18.93 0.57 1.97
CA ALA A 15 17.82 1.20 2.68
C ALA A 15 16.53 0.40 2.47
N VAL A 16 15.60 0.51 3.40
CA VAL A 16 14.24 -0.02 3.30
C VAL A 16 13.27 1.14 3.54
N TYR A 17 12.38 1.38 2.58
CA TYR A 17 11.31 2.36 2.69
C TYR A 17 9.97 1.64 2.89
N SER A 18 9.06 2.25 3.63
CA SER A 18 7.72 1.72 3.84
C SER A 18 6.72 2.82 4.11
N SER A 19 5.46 2.62 3.70
CA SER A 19 4.37 3.41 4.23
C SER A 19 4.27 3.24 5.75
N ASP A 20 3.67 4.21 6.42
CA ASP A 20 3.35 4.13 7.85
C ASP A 20 2.21 3.15 8.19
N LEU A 21 1.57 2.53 7.18
CA LEU A 21 0.55 1.52 7.41
C LEU A 21 1.19 0.31 8.10
N LYS A 22 0.69 -0.01 9.30
CA LYS A 22 1.21 -1.08 10.18
C LYS A 22 1.61 -2.35 9.44
N ARG A 23 0.75 -2.86 8.54
CA ARG A 23 1.01 -4.08 7.76
C ARG A 23 2.28 -4.00 6.89
N ALA A 24 2.52 -2.84 6.29
CA ALA A 24 3.69 -2.60 5.44
C ALA A 24 4.92 -2.34 6.30
N TYR A 25 4.77 -1.55 7.37
CA TYR A 25 5.85 -1.22 8.27
C TYR A 25 6.41 -2.46 9.00
N GLU A 26 5.55 -3.31 9.57
CA GLU A 26 5.98 -4.54 10.25
C GLU A 26 6.74 -5.48 9.30
N THR A 27 6.28 -5.61 8.06
CA THR A 27 6.98 -6.38 7.01
C THR A 27 8.35 -5.77 6.71
N ALA A 28 8.42 -4.45 6.54
CA ALA A 28 9.67 -3.74 6.27
C ALA A 28 10.68 -3.86 7.41
N GLN A 29 10.24 -3.85 8.67
CA GLN A 29 11.11 -4.03 9.84
C GLN A 29 11.77 -5.42 9.85
N ILE A 30 11.02 -6.48 9.50
CA ILE A 30 11.57 -7.84 9.39
C ILE A 30 12.65 -7.89 8.31
N ILE A 31 12.39 -7.27 7.15
CA ILE A 31 13.34 -7.21 6.04
C ILE A 31 14.59 -6.42 6.42
N ALA A 32 14.43 -5.23 7.01
CA ALA A 32 15.54 -4.39 7.44
C ALA A 32 16.47 -5.11 8.42
N THR A 33 15.88 -5.78 9.42
CA THR A 33 16.61 -6.60 10.40
C THR A 33 17.45 -7.69 9.73
N LYS A 34 16.85 -8.43 8.78
CA LYS A 34 17.53 -9.49 8.02
C LYS A 34 18.60 -8.98 7.08
N CYS A 35 18.50 -7.73 6.64
CA CYS A 35 19.49 -7.06 5.80
C CYS A 35 20.57 -6.32 6.61
N GLY A 36 20.51 -6.34 7.95
CA GLY A 36 21.47 -5.66 8.81
C GLY A 36 21.30 -4.14 8.87
N LEU A 37 20.11 -3.63 8.56
CA LEU A 37 19.75 -2.22 8.64
C LEU A 37 19.10 -1.90 9.99
N LEU A 38 19.41 -0.72 10.55
CA LEU A 38 18.95 -0.31 11.87
C LEU A 38 17.54 0.33 11.86
N GLU A 39 17.11 0.85 10.71
CA GLU A 39 15.87 1.61 10.59
C GLU A 39 15.16 1.34 9.26
N VAL A 40 13.86 1.57 9.26
CA VAL A 40 13.01 1.65 8.07
C VAL A 40 12.65 3.12 7.90
N VAL A 41 12.86 3.67 6.70
CA VAL A 41 12.45 5.03 6.37
C VAL A 41 10.95 5.02 6.10
N ILE A 42 10.20 5.83 6.85
CA ILE A 42 8.77 6.01 6.64
C ILE A 42 8.54 7.04 5.54
N ASP A 43 7.77 6.63 4.55
CA ASP A 43 7.35 7.48 3.45
C ASP A 43 5.82 7.37 3.27
N PRO A 44 5.04 8.37 3.73
CA PRO A 44 3.59 8.38 3.59
C PRO A 44 3.08 8.27 2.15
N ASP A 45 3.89 8.64 1.16
CA ASP A 45 3.52 8.61 -0.25
C ASP A 45 3.50 7.17 -0.80
N LEU A 46 4.06 6.21 -0.04
CA LEU A 46 3.97 4.77 -0.34
C LEU A 46 2.66 4.12 0.16
N ARG A 47 1.69 4.89 0.66
CA ARG A 47 0.40 4.35 1.08
C ARG A 47 -0.38 3.80 -0.11
N GLU A 48 -1.11 2.72 0.13
CA GLU A 48 -2.08 2.20 -0.83
C GLU A 48 -3.19 3.24 -1.08
N ARG A 49 -3.75 3.22 -2.30
CA ARG A 49 -4.83 4.11 -2.73
C ARG A 49 -5.95 4.27 -1.69
N HIS A 50 -6.35 5.50 -1.43
CA HIS A 50 -7.49 5.83 -0.58
C HIS A 50 -8.80 5.44 -1.28
N LEU A 51 -9.43 4.35 -0.83
CA LEU A 51 -10.67 3.84 -1.46
C LEU A 51 -11.96 4.56 -1.00
N GLY A 52 -11.85 5.64 -0.22
CA GLY A 52 -13.00 6.46 0.21
C GLY A 52 -14.08 5.62 0.91
N VAL A 53 -15.34 5.80 0.51
CA VAL A 53 -16.50 5.05 1.03
C VAL A 53 -16.44 3.54 0.78
N LEU A 54 -15.57 3.06 -0.13
CA LEU A 54 -15.45 1.63 -0.44
C LEU A 54 -14.52 0.87 0.52
N ARG A 55 -13.84 1.57 1.44
CA ARG A 55 -12.94 0.90 2.41
C ARG A 55 -13.70 -0.14 3.24
N GLY A 56 -13.10 -1.31 3.40
CA GLY A 56 -13.67 -2.43 4.15
C GLY A 56 -14.76 -3.22 3.42
N MET A 57 -15.17 -2.81 2.21
CA MET A 57 -16.12 -3.57 1.41
C MET A 57 -15.41 -4.61 0.54
N SER A 58 -16.02 -5.78 0.38
CA SER A 58 -15.54 -6.73 -0.61
C SER A 58 -15.89 -6.27 -2.03
N ARG A 59 -15.13 -6.75 -3.02
CA ARG A 59 -15.38 -6.49 -4.44
C ARG A 59 -16.75 -7.00 -4.92
N ARG A 60 -17.38 -7.93 -4.18
CA ARG A 60 -18.73 -8.46 -4.46
C ARG A 60 -19.85 -7.59 -3.89
N GLU A 61 -19.58 -6.85 -2.83
CA GLU A 61 -20.55 -6.00 -2.12
C GLU A 61 -20.57 -4.58 -2.65
N ALA A 62 -19.38 -4.00 -2.90
CA ALA A 62 -19.22 -2.63 -3.36
C ALA A 62 -20.13 -2.22 -4.54
N PRO A 63 -20.28 -3.01 -5.63
CA PRO A 63 -21.18 -2.63 -6.73
C PRO A 63 -22.67 -2.66 -6.35
N LYS A 64 -23.05 -3.36 -5.26
CA LYS A 64 -24.44 -3.44 -4.79
C LYS A 64 -24.78 -2.31 -3.83
N THR A 65 -23.83 -1.89 -3.00
CA THR A 65 -24.06 -0.89 -1.94
C THR A 65 -23.68 0.51 -2.38
N ASN A 66 -22.61 0.66 -3.18
CA ASN A 66 -22.07 1.94 -3.62
C ASN A 66 -21.68 1.88 -5.11
N PRO A 67 -22.63 1.68 -6.03
CA PRO A 67 -22.35 1.48 -7.46
C PRO A 67 -21.57 2.64 -8.09
N THR A 68 -21.93 3.89 -7.77
CA THR A 68 -21.24 5.08 -8.29
C THR A 68 -19.78 5.16 -7.84
N ALA A 69 -19.51 4.87 -6.56
CA ALA A 69 -18.14 4.87 -6.05
C ALA A 69 -17.32 3.72 -6.65
N PHE A 70 -17.94 2.55 -6.84
CA PHE A 70 -17.31 1.40 -7.48
C PHE A 70 -16.96 1.69 -8.96
N GLU A 71 -17.86 2.37 -9.69
CA GLU A 71 -17.59 2.81 -11.06
C GLU A 71 -16.45 3.84 -11.11
N ALA A 72 -16.43 4.82 -10.19
CA ALA A 72 -15.34 5.78 -10.11
C ALA A 72 -13.98 5.09 -9.83
N MET A 73 -13.97 4.11 -8.92
CA MET A 73 -12.78 3.30 -8.64
C MET A 73 -12.28 2.57 -9.90
N ASP A 74 -13.18 1.93 -10.65
CA ASP A 74 -12.88 1.15 -11.86
C ASP A 74 -12.37 2.04 -13.01
N ARG A 75 -12.91 3.26 -13.12
CA ARG A 75 -12.46 4.29 -14.08
C ARG A 75 -11.19 5.02 -13.63
N GLY A 76 -10.65 4.72 -12.45
CA GLY A 76 -9.49 5.41 -11.89
C GLY A 76 -9.73 6.85 -11.46
N GLN A 77 -10.99 7.24 -11.27
CA GLN A 77 -11.39 8.59 -10.86
C GLN A 77 -11.40 8.74 -9.35
N GLU A 78 -11.55 9.99 -8.88
CA GLU A 78 -11.73 10.29 -7.45
C GLU A 78 -12.94 9.53 -6.88
N ILE A 79 -12.76 8.87 -5.74
CA ILE A 79 -13.79 8.00 -5.14
C ILE A 79 -14.48 8.79 -4.03
N PRO A 80 -15.83 8.82 -3.97
CA PRO A 80 -16.56 9.49 -2.90
C PRO A 80 -16.08 9.12 -1.50
N GLY A 81 -16.20 10.05 -0.54
CA GLY A 81 -15.69 9.86 0.82
C GLY A 81 -14.19 10.09 0.96
N GLY A 82 -13.63 11.00 0.15
CA GLY A 82 -12.22 11.40 0.19
C GLY A 82 -11.26 10.36 -0.37
N GLY A 83 -11.71 9.52 -1.30
CA GLY A 83 -10.84 8.57 -1.98
C GLY A 83 -10.16 9.16 -3.21
N GLU A 84 -8.97 8.66 -3.51
CA GLU A 84 -8.07 9.21 -4.52
C GLU A 84 -8.42 8.71 -5.92
N SER A 85 -8.12 9.52 -6.93
CA SER A 85 -7.96 9.07 -8.31
C SER A 85 -6.64 8.30 -8.50
N VAL A 86 -6.44 7.69 -9.68
CA VAL A 86 -5.14 7.08 -10.04
C VAL A 86 -4.07 8.14 -10.29
N ASP A 87 -4.48 9.31 -10.79
CA ASP A 87 -3.57 10.43 -11.00
C ASP A 87 -3.02 10.94 -9.66
N GLN A 88 -3.89 11.18 -8.67
CA GLN A 88 -3.51 11.59 -7.32
C GLN A 88 -2.64 10.56 -6.58
N LEU A 89 -2.80 9.26 -6.89
CA LEU A 89 -1.96 8.21 -6.33
C LEU A 89 -0.54 8.21 -6.92
N SER A 90 -0.38 8.75 -8.13
CA SER A 90 0.87 8.71 -8.89
C SER A 90 1.67 10.02 -8.84
N GLU A 91 1.12 11.05 -8.17
CA GLU A 91 1.75 12.34 -7.87
C GLU A 91 2.72 12.23 -6.70
#